data_AF-A0A2S3QUS4-F1
#
_entry.id   AF-A0A2S3QUS4-F1
#
_cell.length_a   1.000
_cell.length_b   1.000
_cell.length_c   1.000
_cell.angle_alpha   90.00
_cell.angle_beta   90.00
_cell.angle_gamma   90.00
#
_symmetry.space_group_name_H-M   'P 1'
#
loop_
_entity.id
_entity.type
_entity.pdbx_description
1 polymer ?
#
loop_
_entity_poly.entity_id
_entity_poly.type
_entity_poly.pdbx_seq_one_letter_code
_entity_poly.pdbx_strand_id
1 'polypeptide(L)'
;MDSQKYMSDAIRTESRDFDAMNTRLNDDGIKRLLHAGIGLSTEAGEFLDALKKHIFYGKELDRVNLAEELGDLFWYMAIVGDELGIKFEDVMERNITKLKARYGEKFSEEKADNRDLDSERKILEEQAFN
;
A
#
# COMPACT_ATOMS: atom_id res chain seq x y z
N MET A 1 31.66 -4.07 -15.75
CA MET A 1 30.45 -3.93 -16.59
C MET A 1 30.24 -2.44 -16.81
N ASP A 2 30.21 -1.97 -18.05
CA ASP A 2 29.91 -0.57 -18.35
C ASP A 2 28.39 -0.31 -18.40
N SER A 3 27.99 0.97 -18.41
CA SER A 3 26.58 1.38 -18.38
C SER A 3 25.79 0.90 -19.59
N GLN A 4 26.41 0.81 -20.77
CA GLN A 4 25.75 0.36 -22.00
C GLN A 4 25.47 -1.14 -21.94
N LYS A 5 26.44 -1.92 -21.48
CA LYS A 5 26.28 -3.35 -21.24
C LYS A 5 25.18 -3.61 -20.21
N TYR A 6 25.15 -2.86 -19.11
CA TYR A 6 24.10 -2.97 -18.10
C TYR A 6 22.71 -2.65 -18.67
N MET A 7 22.55 -1.55 -19.42
CA MET A 7 21.29 -1.20 -20.07
C MET A 7 20.81 -2.30 -21.02
N SER A 8 21.72 -2.86 -21.83
CA SER A 8 21.40 -3.97 -22.74
C SER A 8 20.92 -5.20 -21.97
N ASP A 9 21.58 -5.56 -20.87
CA ASP A 9 21.19 -6.69 -20.04
C ASP A 9 19.83 -6.46 -19.35
N ALA A 10 19.58 -5.26 -18.83
CA ALA A 10 18.32 -4.89 -18.19
C ALA A 10 17.15 -4.94 -19.18
N ILE A 11 17.29 -4.30 -20.34
CA ILE A 11 16.24 -4.19 -21.35
C ILE A 11 15.85 -5.57 -21.92
N ARG A 12 16.79 -6.52 -22.00
CA ARG A 12 16.50 -7.90 -22.42
C ARG A 12 15.57 -8.64 -21.44
N THR A 13 15.54 -8.24 -20.18
CA THR A 13 14.69 -8.84 -19.13
C THR A 13 13.39 -8.08 -18.88
N GLU A 14 13.16 -6.99 -19.60
CA GLU A 14 11.93 -6.20 -19.52
C GLU A 14 10.74 -7.02 -20.06
N SER A 15 9.63 -7.02 -19.32
CA SER A 15 8.36 -7.56 -19.83
C SER A 15 7.81 -6.66 -20.93
N ARG A 16 7.57 -7.21 -22.12
CA ARG A 16 7.24 -6.45 -23.34
C ARG A 16 5.96 -6.91 -24.04
N ASP A 17 5.13 -7.70 -23.36
CA ASP A 17 3.83 -8.09 -23.88
C ASP A 17 2.83 -6.94 -23.75
N PHE A 18 3.07 -5.87 -24.52
CA PHE A 18 2.30 -4.63 -24.43
C PHE A 18 0.85 -4.84 -24.88
N ASP A 19 0.58 -5.77 -25.78
CA ASP A 19 -0.80 -6.09 -26.20
C ASP A 19 -1.59 -6.72 -25.05
N ALA A 20 -1.00 -7.65 -24.30
CA ALA A 20 -1.63 -8.18 -23.09
C ALA A 20 -1.79 -7.11 -21.99
N MET A 21 -0.80 -6.21 -21.83
CA MET A 21 -0.90 -5.10 -20.87
C MET A 21 -2.04 -4.15 -21.25
N ASN A 22 -2.14 -3.74 -22.51
CA ASN A 22 -3.22 -2.91 -23.02
C ASN A 22 -4.58 -3.56 -22.83
N THR A 23 -4.67 -4.87 -23.08
CA THR A 23 -5.90 -5.64 -22.86
C THR A 23 -6.34 -5.58 -21.39
N ARG A 24 -5.42 -5.76 -20.44
CA ARG A 24 -5.73 -5.66 -18.99
C ARG A 24 -6.07 -4.23 -18.57
N LEU A 25 -5.36 -3.25 -19.13
CA LEU A 25 -5.60 -1.83 -18.87
C LEU A 25 -6.90 -1.32 -19.48
N ASN A 26 -7.58 -2.06 -20.37
CA ASN A 26 -8.89 -1.64 -20.88
C ASN A 26 -10.00 -1.76 -19.83
N ASP A 27 -9.80 -2.54 -18.77
CA ASP A 27 -10.71 -2.66 -17.63
C ASP A 27 -10.73 -1.36 -16.81
N ASP A 28 -11.92 -0.75 -16.64
CA ASP A 28 -12.08 0.50 -15.89
C ASP A 28 -11.74 0.35 -14.41
N GLY A 29 -12.01 -0.81 -13.82
CA GLY A 29 -11.66 -1.11 -12.44
C GLY A 29 -10.16 -1.15 -12.22
N ILE A 30 -9.43 -1.76 -13.15
CA ILE A 30 -7.95 -1.74 -13.12
C ILE A 30 -7.42 -0.31 -13.25
N LYS A 31 -8.02 0.54 -14.09
CA LYS A 31 -7.64 1.97 -14.18
C LYS A 31 -7.89 2.70 -12.87
N ARG A 32 -9.02 2.44 -12.20
CA ARG A 32 -9.36 3.04 -10.91
C ARG A 32 -8.38 2.61 -9.82
N LEU A 33 -8.05 1.32 -9.74
CA LEU A 33 -7.05 0.80 -8.80
C LEU A 33 -5.66 1.36 -9.10
N LEU A 34 -5.28 1.50 -10.37
CA LEU A 34 -4.02 2.12 -10.76
C LEU A 34 -3.95 3.59 -10.33
N HIS A 35 -5.01 4.36 -10.62
CA HIS A 35 -5.13 5.76 -10.21
C HIS A 35 -5.02 5.89 -8.68
N ALA A 36 -5.77 5.08 -7.93
CA ALA A 36 -5.74 5.10 -6.48
C ALA A 36 -4.38 4.66 -5.90
N GLY A 37 -3.75 3.65 -6.48
CA GLY A 37 -2.43 3.18 -6.07
C GLY A 37 -1.33 4.23 -6.25
N ILE A 38 -1.36 4.97 -7.37
CA ILE A 38 -0.44 6.09 -7.61
C ILE A 38 -0.70 7.22 -6.62
N GLY A 39 -1.96 7.56 -6.37
CA GLY A 39 -2.38 8.54 -5.39
C GLY A 39 -1.87 8.23 -3.99
N LEU A 40 -2.19 7.03 -3.48
CA LEU A 40 -1.71 6.56 -2.17
C LEU A 40 -0.18 6.68 -2.02
N SER A 41 0.58 6.36 -3.07
CA SER A 41 2.04 6.46 -3.04
C SER A 41 2.53 7.91 -3.00
N THR A 42 1.78 8.84 -3.62
CA THR A 42 2.14 10.25 -3.69
C THR A 42 1.90 10.91 -2.34
N GLU A 43 0.71 10.74 -1.76
CA GLU A 43 0.35 11.37 -0.47
C GLU A 43 1.13 10.77 0.71
N ALA A 44 1.46 9.46 0.65
CA ALA A 44 2.40 8.86 1.60
C ALA A 44 3.80 9.51 1.49
N GLY A 45 4.22 9.90 0.29
CA GLY A 45 5.45 10.63 0.04
C GLY A 45 5.45 12.03 0.64
N GLU A 46 4.33 12.76 0.50
CA GLU A 46 4.15 14.09 1.09
C GLU A 46 4.12 14.03 2.63
N PHE A 47 3.44 13.03 3.18
CA PHE A 47 3.43 12.76 4.63
C PHE A 47 4.86 12.51 5.15
N LEU A 48 5.63 11.69 4.43
CA LEU A 48 7.03 11.43 4.76
C LEU A 48 7.91 12.67 4.59
N ASP A 49 7.63 13.54 3.63
CA ASP A 49 8.39 14.77 3.42
C ASP A 49 8.23 15.74 4.59
N ALA A 50 7.03 15.88 5.14
CA ALA A 50 6.78 16.66 6.36
C ALA A 50 7.60 16.12 7.55
N LEU A 51 7.62 14.79 7.75
CA LEU A 51 8.46 14.16 8.77
C LEU A 51 9.95 14.34 8.51
N LYS A 52 10.40 14.19 7.26
CA LYS A 52 11.80 14.36 6.85
C LYS A 52 12.28 15.77 7.14
N LYS A 53 11.50 16.79 6.78
CA LYS A 53 11.78 18.20 7.06
C LYS A 53 11.91 18.46 8.56
N HIS A 54 11.03 17.87 9.37
CA HIS A 54 11.09 17.99 10.82
C HIS A 54 12.34 17.33 11.41
N ILE A 55 12.54 16.04 11.14
CA ILE A 55 13.57 15.21 11.78
C ILE A 55 14.98 15.59 11.31
N PHE A 56 15.19 15.77 10.00
CA PHE A 56 16.55 15.91 9.45
C PHE A 56 16.94 17.36 9.18
N TYR A 57 15.98 18.28 9.01
CA TYR A 57 16.25 19.69 8.72
C TYR A 57 15.83 20.65 9.84
N GLY A 58 15.35 20.12 10.98
CA GLY A 58 15.02 20.90 12.18
C GLY A 58 13.87 21.90 11.97
N LYS A 59 12.99 21.67 10.99
CA LYS A 59 11.79 22.49 10.79
C LYS A 59 10.75 22.18 11.86
N GLU A 60 9.85 23.12 12.12
CA GLU A 60 8.66 22.81 12.92
C GLU A 60 7.84 21.71 12.23
N LEU A 61 7.22 20.85 13.03
CA LEU A 61 6.40 19.77 12.50
C LEU A 61 5.11 20.36 11.93
N ASP A 62 4.95 20.25 10.62
CA ASP A 62 3.74 20.71 9.94
C ASP A 62 2.58 19.72 10.16
N ARG A 63 1.90 19.87 11.29
CA ARG A 63 0.75 19.03 11.66
C ARG A 63 -0.47 19.27 10.77
N VAL A 64 -0.56 20.42 10.12
CA VAL A 64 -1.67 20.74 9.21
C VAL A 64 -1.48 19.93 7.94
N ASN A 65 -0.31 19.99 7.32
CA ASN A 65 0.03 19.17 6.16
C ASN A 65 -0.14 17.67 6.48
N LEU A 66 0.34 17.19 7.63
CA LEU A 66 0.18 15.77 7.99
C LEU A 66 -1.29 15.33 8.08
N ALA A 67 -2.20 16.21 8.51
CA ALA A 67 -3.62 15.91 8.59
C ALA A 67 -4.30 15.97 7.21
N GLU A 68 -3.87 16.88 6.34
CA GLU A 68 -4.28 16.97 4.94
C GLU A 68 -3.93 15.68 4.19
N GLU A 69 -2.65 15.25 4.22
CA GLU A 69 -2.22 14.01 3.55
C GLU A 69 -2.95 12.77 4.08
N LEU A 70 -3.27 12.74 5.38
CA LEU A 70 -4.07 11.66 5.94
C LEU A 70 -5.48 11.63 5.35
N GLY A 71 -6.07 12.80 5.10
CA GLY A 71 -7.34 12.95 4.42
C GLY A 71 -7.28 12.45 2.98
N ASP A 72 -6.24 12.80 2.24
CA ASP A 72 -6.07 12.36 0.85
C ASP A 72 -5.78 10.85 0.75
N LEU A 73 -5.04 10.30 1.71
CA LEU A 73 -4.93 8.84 1.87
C LEU A 73 -6.29 8.18 2.08
N PHE A 74 -7.18 8.74 2.92
CA PHE A 74 -8.54 8.24 3.07
C PHE A 74 -9.35 8.34 1.78
N TRP A 75 -9.17 9.40 1.01
CA TRP A 75 -9.86 9.58 -0.26
C TRP A 75 -9.49 8.49 -1.27
N TYR A 76 -8.19 8.22 -1.46
CA TYR A 76 -7.77 7.14 -2.36
C TYR A 76 -8.09 5.75 -1.82
N MET A 77 -8.01 5.53 -0.50
CA MET A 77 -8.48 4.27 0.10
C MET A 77 -9.96 4.05 -0.22
N ALA A 78 -10.79 5.10 -0.21
CA ALA A 78 -12.22 4.97 -0.49
C ALA A 78 -12.47 4.50 -1.94
N ILE A 79 -11.68 4.98 -2.90
CA ILE A 79 -11.72 4.49 -4.29
C ILE A 79 -11.35 3.01 -4.36
N VAL A 80 -10.31 2.58 -3.63
CA VAL A 80 -9.93 1.16 -3.55
C VAL A 80 -11.05 0.33 -2.93
N GLY A 81 -11.66 0.84 -1.85
CA GLY A 81 -12.76 0.17 -1.16
C GLY A 81 -13.96 -0.07 -2.07
N ASP A 82 -14.38 0.98 -2.78
CA ASP A 82 -15.46 0.92 -3.75
C ASP A 82 -15.16 -0.05 -4.91
N GLU A 83 -13.97 0.04 -5.50
CA GLU A 83 -13.60 -0.80 -6.64
C GLU A 83 -13.41 -2.27 -6.29
N LEU A 84 -12.92 -2.58 -5.09
CA LEU A 84 -12.82 -3.96 -4.61
C LEU A 84 -14.15 -4.50 -4.07
N GLY A 85 -15.20 -3.68 -3.99
CA GLY A 85 -16.47 -4.07 -3.39
C GLY A 85 -16.33 -4.43 -1.90
N ILE A 86 -15.46 -3.77 -1.15
CA ILE A 86 -15.21 -4.07 0.27
C ILE A 86 -15.77 -2.98 1.18
N LYS A 87 -16.15 -3.38 2.39
CA LYS A 87 -16.48 -2.44 3.48
C LYS A 87 -15.25 -2.23 4.34
N PHE A 88 -14.98 -0.97 4.71
CA PHE A 88 -13.84 -0.66 5.55
C PHE A 88 -13.95 -1.28 6.94
N GLU A 89 -15.15 -1.39 7.48
CA GLU A 89 -15.40 -2.02 8.78
C GLU A 89 -14.86 -3.46 8.79
N ASP A 90 -15.17 -4.23 7.74
CA ASP A 90 -14.72 -5.62 7.61
C ASP A 90 -13.19 -5.70 7.51
N VAL A 91 -12.57 -4.81 6.71
CA VAL A 91 -11.11 -4.74 6.55
C VAL A 91 -10.42 -4.38 7.87
N MET A 92 -10.94 -3.38 8.57
CA MET A 92 -10.42 -2.92 9.86
C MET A 92 -10.54 -4.00 10.93
N GLU A 93 -11.70 -4.64 11.04
CA GLU A 93 -11.94 -5.71 12.01
C GLU A 93 -10.97 -6.88 11.78
N ARG A 94 -10.86 -7.35 10.53
CA ARG A 94 -9.94 -8.43 10.16
C ARG A 94 -8.48 -8.05 10.38
N ASN A 95 -8.10 -6.80 10.13
CA ASN A 95 -6.76 -6.31 10.45
C ASN A 95 -6.47 -6.43 11.95
N ILE A 96 -7.40 -5.98 12.80
CA ILE A 96 -7.26 -6.08 14.26
C ILE A 96 -7.27 -7.53 14.73
N THR A 97 -8.14 -8.38 14.20
CA THR A 97 -8.20 -9.82 14.54
C THR A 97 -6.88 -10.52 14.21
N LYS A 98 -6.32 -10.27 13.03
CA LYS A 98 -4.98 -10.77 12.64
C LYS A 98 -3.89 -10.24 13.58
N LEU A 99 -3.91 -8.94 13.90
CA LEU A 99 -2.90 -8.36 14.79
C LEU A 99 -3.01 -8.88 16.23
N LYS A 100 -4.23 -9.16 16.72
CA LYS A 100 -4.46 -9.83 18.01
C LYS A 100 -3.97 -11.28 17.99
N ALA A 101 -4.22 -12.02 16.91
CA ALA A 101 -3.68 -13.37 16.76
C ALA A 101 -2.14 -13.35 16.81
N ARG A 102 -1.50 -12.34 16.21
CA ARG A 102 -0.05 -12.16 16.28
C ARG A 102 0.44 -11.74 17.65
N TYR A 103 -0.05 -10.62 18.17
CA TYR A 103 0.55 -9.91 19.32
C TYR A 103 -0.13 -10.23 20.65
N GLY A 104 -1.38 -10.68 20.65
CA GLY A 104 -2.24 -10.72 21.83
C GLY A 104 -2.64 -9.30 22.24
N GLU A 105 -2.38 -8.94 23.50
CA GLU A 105 -2.76 -7.63 24.07
C GLU A 105 -1.86 -6.47 23.64
N LYS A 106 -0.60 -6.73 23.30
CA LYS A 106 0.38 -5.67 22.98
C LYS A 106 1.49 -6.15 22.08
N PHE A 107 2.16 -5.19 21.43
CA PHE A 107 3.34 -5.44 20.62
C PHE A 107 4.46 -6.16 21.39
N SER A 108 5.19 -7.03 20.66
CA SER A 108 6.44 -7.67 21.08
C SER A 108 7.31 -7.86 19.83
N GLU A 109 8.59 -7.52 19.91
CA GLU A 109 9.56 -7.74 18.83
C GLU A 109 9.66 -9.22 18.45
N GLU A 110 9.72 -10.11 19.45
CA GLU A 110 9.80 -11.56 19.24
C GLU A 110 8.60 -12.09 18.43
N LYS A 111 7.40 -11.57 18.66
CA LYS A 111 6.18 -11.93 17.90
C LYS A 111 6.09 -11.22 16.54
N ALA A 112 6.77 -10.09 16.38
CA ALA A 112 6.87 -9.40 15.10
C ALA A 112 7.78 -10.18 14.14
N ASP A 113 8.85 -10.78 14.67
CA ASP A 113 9.80 -11.59 13.92
C ASP A 113 9.31 -13.03 13.70
N ASN A 114 8.69 -13.66 14.70
CA ASN A 114 8.23 -15.06 14.64
C ASN A 114 6.71 -15.16 14.38
N ARG A 115 6.31 -14.86 13.14
CA ARG A 115 4.90 -14.80 12.74
C ARG A 115 4.32 -16.18 12.39
N ASP A 116 3.12 -16.48 12.87
CA ASP A 116 2.30 -17.59 12.38
C ASP A 116 1.55 -17.16 11.10
N LEU A 117 2.22 -17.31 9.95
CA LEU A 117 1.69 -16.89 8.66
C LEU A 117 0.45 -17.68 8.23
N ASP A 118 0.35 -18.95 8.61
CA ASP A 118 -0.78 -19.80 8.24
C ASP A 118 -2.06 -19.35 8.95
N SER A 119 -1.97 -19.09 10.26
CA SER A 119 -3.11 -18.57 11.03
C SER A 119 -3.50 -17.16 10.56
N GLU A 120 -2.53 -16.28 10.31
CA GLU A 120 -2.79 -14.95 9.76
C GLU A 120 -3.47 -15.01 8.39
N ARG A 121 -3.02 -15.91 7.50
CA ARG A 121 -3.59 -16.07 6.16
C ARG A 121 -5.03 -16.55 6.22
N LYS A 122 -5.34 -17.55 7.07
CA LYS A 122 -6.71 -18.04 7.26
C LYS A 122 -7.66 -16.91 7.66
N ILE A 123 -7.28 -16.08 8.64
CA ILE A 123 -8.06 -14.90 9.05
C ILE A 123 -8.26 -13.95 7.88
N LEU A 124 -7.21 -13.69 7.09
CA LEU A 124 -7.27 -12.77 5.95
C LEU A 124 -8.07 -13.33 4.76
N GLU A 125 -8.21 -14.63 4.59
CA GLU A 125 -9.00 -15.22 3.50
C GLU A 125 -10.51 -15.14 3.73
N GLU A 126 -10.96 -14.83 4.95
CA GLU A 126 -12.38 -14.58 5.27
C GLU A 126 -12.92 -13.24 4.69
N GLN A 127 -12.24 -12.64 3.70
CA GLN A 127 -12.62 -11.32 3.18
C GLN A 127 -13.84 -11.50 2.31
N ALA A 128 -14.91 -10.80 2.63
CA ALA A 128 -16.00 -10.63 1.70
C ALA A 128 -15.62 -9.57 0.65
N PHE A 129 -15.86 -9.91 -0.61
CA PHE A 129 -15.88 -8.99 -1.74
C PHE A 129 -17.31 -9.01 -2.27
N ASN A 130 -17.92 -7.84 -2.42
CA ASN A 130 -19.29 -7.68 -2.91
C ASN A 130 -19.37 -7.83 -4.43
#